data_AF-A0A512IDU3-F1
#
_entry.id   AF-A0A512IDU3-F1
#
_cell.length_a   1.000
_cell.length_b   1.000
_cell.length_c   1.000
_cell.angle_alpha   90.00
_cell.angle_beta   90.00
_cell.angle_gamma   90.00
#
_symmetry.space_group_name_H-M   'P 1'
#
loop_
_entity.id
_entity.type
_entity.pdbx_description
1 polymer ?
#
loop_
_entity_poly.entity_id
_entity_poly.type
_entity_poly.pdbx_seq_one_letter_code
_entity_poly.pdbx_strand_id
1 'polypeptide(L)'
;MTEETVQDAPAEAAPEPPARPARPARRRAPKQDALLIADVATARAGVEQIAEPSQIGPGHRVRVEEDRLVVHLFECALPGYRGWNWFASLARAPRSKTATVCEVGLLPGEDALLAPEWVPWSERVSPEEKAQEEQERAEEDAAAAPADPAPGTAAEEPAAGGDGSGSGPQDGTGPSPDGERP
;
A
#
# COMPACT_ATOMS: atom_id res chain seq x y z
N MET A 1 20.35 2.61 57.26
CA MET A 1 21.37 3.33 56.46
C MET A 1 21.51 2.53 55.18
N THR A 2 20.63 2.81 54.20
CA THR A 2 20.91 3.68 53.02
C THR A 2 21.76 2.88 52.01
N GLU A 3 21.40 2.64 50.74
CA GLU A 3 20.57 3.42 49.81
C GLU A 3 19.87 2.51 48.79
N GLU A 4 18.69 2.97 48.38
CA GLU A 4 17.94 2.59 47.20
C GLU A 4 18.56 3.33 46.00
N THR A 5 19.07 2.62 44.99
CA THR A 5 19.51 3.25 43.74
C THR A 5 18.43 3.05 42.68
N VAL A 6 17.52 4.01 42.61
CA VAL A 6 16.66 4.24 41.45
C VAL A 6 17.55 4.63 40.26
N GLN A 7 17.50 3.84 39.19
CA GLN A 7 18.06 4.24 37.91
C GLN A 7 17.15 5.31 37.28
N ASP A 8 17.70 6.52 37.20
CA ASP A 8 17.17 7.66 36.46
C ASP A 8 17.10 7.32 34.96
N ALA A 9 15.89 7.27 34.42
CA ALA A 9 15.67 7.18 32.99
C ALA A 9 15.97 8.56 32.36
N PRO A 10 16.68 8.65 31.22
CA PRO A 10 16.90 9.94 30.61
C PRO A 10 15.56 10.48 30.10
N ALA A 11 15.17 11.65 30.62
CA ALA A 11 14.04 12.42 30.10
C ALA A 11 14.31 12.77 28.63
N GLU A 12 13.57 12.15 27.72
CA GLU A 12 13.58 12.47 26.29
C GLU A 12 13.14 13.93 26.12
N ALA A 13 14.07 14.76 25.66
CA ALA A 13 13.85 16.18 25.47
C ALA A 13 12.71 16.40 24.46
N ALA A 14 11.71 17.19 24.85
CA ALA A 14 10.60 17.56 23.99
C ALA A 14 11.12 18.18 22.66
N PRO A 15 10.53 17.82 21.51
CA PRO A 15 10.99 18.31 20.21
C PRO A 15 10.79 19.83 20.10
N GLU A 16 11.83 20.53 19.64
CA GLU A 16 11.80 21.95 19.34
C GLU A 16 10.74 22.24 18.24
N PRO A 17 9.90 23.27 18.39
CA PRO A 17 8.86 23.55 17.40
C PRO A 17 9.51 23.85 16.04
N PRO A 18 8.97 23.31 14.93
CA PRO A 18 9.59 23.47 13.62
C PRO A 18 9.64 24.96 13.25
N ALA A 19 10.78 25.38 12.70
CA ALA A 19 10.96 26.71 12.15
C ALA A 19 9.80 27.03 11.19
N ARG A 20 9.18 28.20 11.35
CA ARG A 20 8.09 28.64 10.47
C ARG A 20 8.56 28.59 9.02
N PRO A 21 7.82 27.93 8.11
CA PRO A 21 8.25 27.81 6.73
C PRO A 21 8.38 29.21 6.12
N ALA A 22 9.49 29.43 5.41
CA ALA A 22 9.72 30.66 4.66
C ALA A 22 8.54 30.89 3.71
N ARG A 23 8.06 32.13 3.64
CA ARG A 23 6.89 32.46 2.83
C ARG A 23 7.22 32.19 1.36
N PRO A 24 6.43 31.36 0.64
CA PRO A 24 6.76 30.99 -0.72
C PRO A 24 6.81 32.22 -1.61
N ALA A 25 7.82 32.27 -2.48
CA ALA A 25 7.93 33.33 -3.49
C ALA A 25 6.66 33.35 -4.34
N ARG A 26 6.11 34.54 -4.58
CA ARG A 26 4.90 34.69 -5.41
C ARG A 26 5.22 34.27 -6.84
N ARG A 27 4.60 33.18 -7.30
CA ARG A 27 4.64 32.77 -8.71
C ARG A 27 3.75 33.70 -9.53
N ARG A 28 4.20 34.02 -10.74
CA ARG A 28 3.38 34.75 -11.73
C ARG A 28 2.19 33.88 -12.13
N ALA A 29 1.04 34.49 -12.41
CA ALA A 29 -0.10 33.80 -13.00
C ALA A 29 0.24 33.17 -14.38
N PRO A 30 -0.21 31.94 -14.66
CA PRO A 30 0.06 31.28 -15.93
C PRO A 30 -0.65 31.97 -17.09
N LYS A 31 -0.06 31.88 -18.28
CA LYS A 31 -0.61 32.41 -19.51
C LYS A 31 -1.70 31.46 -20.03
N GLN A 32 -2.86 32.03 -20.35
CA GLN A 32 -3.92 31.32 -21.05
C GLN A 32 -3.44 30.88 -22.44
N ASP A 33 -3.47 29.58 -22.69
CA ASP A 33 -3.14 28.99 -23.99
C ASP A 33 -4.43 28.69 -24.76
N ALA A 34 -4.79 29.60 -25.67
CA ALA A 34 -6.06 29.51 -26.40
C ALA A 34 -6.21 28.22 -27.21
N LEU A 35 -5.10 27.61 -27.65
CA LEU A 35 -5.14 26.35 -28.40
C LEU A 35 -5.54 25.21 -27.49
N LEU A 36 -4.87 25.08 -26.33
CA LEU A 36 -5.21 24.04 -25.36
C LEU A 36 -6.64 24.23 -24.85
N ILE A 37 -7.03 25.45 -24.48
CA ILE A 37 -8.37 25.76 -23.98
C ILE A 37 -9.47 25.37 -24.98
N ALA A 38 -9.21 25.55 -26.29
CA ALA A 38 -10.18 25.22 -27.34
C ALA A 38 -10.22 23.73 -27.70
N ASP A 39 -9.20 22.94 -27.33
CA ASP A 39 -9.05 21.54 -27.77
C ASP A 39 -9.84 20.55 -26.90
N VAL A 40 -11.15 20.81 -26.79
CA VAL A 40 -12.08 19.96 -26.04
C VAL A 40 -12.17 18.56 -26.64
N ALA A 41 -12.00 18.45 -27.96
CA ALA A 41 -12.07 17.17 -28.66
C ALA A 41 -10.93 16.23 -28.24
N THR A 42 -9.67 16.70 -28.21
CA THR A 42 -8.55 15.88 -27.73
C THR A 42 -8.70 15.53 -26.25
N ALA A 43 -9.14 16.48 -25.41
CA ALA A 43 -9.42 16.20 -24.01
C ALA A 43 -10.49 15.11 -23.82
N ARG A 44 -11.62 15.24 -24.52
CA ARG A 44 -12.72 14.27 -24.43
C ARG A 44 -12.32 12.90 -24.95
N ALA A 45 -11.62 12.84 -26.08
CA ALA A 45 -11.10 11.59 -26.63
C ALA A 45 -10.12 10.90 -25.68
N GLY A 46 -9.36 11.65 -24.88
CA GLY A 46 -8.52 11.10 -23.82
C GLY A 46 -9.34 10.41 -22.72
N VAL A 47 -10.38 11.08 -22.21
CA VAL A 47 -11.27 10.51 -21.17
C VAL A 47 -12.01 9.28 -21.70
N GLU A 48 -12.47 9.30 -22.95
CA GLU A 48 -13.18 8.19 -23.60
C GLU A 48 -12.33 6.91 -23.74
N GLN A 49 -11.01 6.96 -23.47
CA GLN A 49 -10.17 5.76 -23.40
C GLN A 49 -10.44 4.91 -22.15
N ILE A 50 -10.97 5.52 -21.08
CA ILE A 50 -11.19 4.86 -19.78
C ILE A 50 -12.64 4.96 -19.29
N ALA A 51 -13.48 5.72 -19.99
CA ALA A 51 -14.87 5.97 -19.63
C ALA A 51 -15.77 5.80 -20.84
N GLU A 52 -16.95 5.22 -20.62
CA GLU A 52 -17.99 5.15 -21.64
C GLU A 52 -18.55 6.55 -21.94
N PRO A 53 -18.97 6.85 -23.18
CA PRO A 53 -19.52 8.17 -23.52
C PRO A 53 -20.73 8.58 -22.66
N SER A 54 -21.52 7.62 -22.17
CA SER A 54 -22.66 7.85 -21.28
C SER A 54 -22.26 8.26 -19.85
N GLN A 55 -21.00 8.03 -19.47
CA GLN A 55 -20.46 8.37 -18.15
C GLN A 55 -19.89 9.80 -18.12
N ILE A 56 -19.75 10.44 -19.28
CA ILE A 56 -19.26 11.81 -19.44
C ILE A 56 -20.47 12.73 -19.62
N GLY A 57 -20.76 13.53 -18.60
CA GLY A 57 -21.87 14.46 -18.59
C GLY A 57 -21.66 15.67 -19.52
N PRO A 58 -22.72 16.48 -19.73
CA PRO A 58 -22.69 17.62 -20.63
C PRO A 58 -21.90 18.82 -20.08
N GLY A 59 -21.72 18.91 -18.77
CA GLY A 59 -20.95 19.99 -18.15
C GLY A 59 -19.47 19.93 -18.55
N HIS A 60 -18.91 21.08 -18.97
CA HIS A 60 -17.49 21.23 -19.31
C HIS A 60 -16.93 22.52 -18.72
N ARG A 61 -15.72 22.44 -18.14
CA ARG A 61 -14.95 23.57 -17.63
C ARG A 61 -13.48 23.40 -17.98
N VAL A 62 -12.73 24.49 -17.93
CA VAL A 62 -11.29 24.50 -18.20
C VAL A 62 -10.56 25.24 -17.08
N ARG A 63 -9.48 24.64 -16.58
CA ARG A 63 -8.58 25.23 -15.59
C ARG A 63 -7.18 25.34 -16.16
N VAL A 64 -6.58 26.52 -16.08
CA VAL A 64 -5.18 26.72 -16.48
C VAL A 64 -4.30 26.44 -15.26
N GLU A 65 -3.43 25.43 -15.38
CA GLU A 65 -2.50 25.06 -14.30
C GLU A 65 -1.19 25.82 -14.44
N GLU A 66 -0.58 25.72 -15.62
CA GLU A 66 0.73 26.32 -15.91
C GLU A 66 0.81 26.83 -17.35
N ASP A 67 1.92 27.47 -17.70
CA ASP A 67 2.19 27.87 -19.08
C ASP A 67 2.21 26.62 -19.99
N ARG A 68 1.27 26.55 -20.94
CA ARG A 68 1.08 25.40 -21.85
C ARG A 68 0.65 24.10 -21.15
N LEU A 69 -0.03 24.20 -20.01
CA LEU A 69 -0.67 23.09 -19.31
C LEU A 69 -2.08 23.49 -18.86
N VAL A 70 -3.08 22.78 -19.33
CA VAL A 70 -4.50 23.07 -19.10
C VAL A 70 -5.24 21.79 -18.75
N VAL A 71 -6.16 21.84 -17.78
CA VAL A 71 -7.02 20.73 -17.40
C VAL A 71 -8.44 21.00 -17.89
N HIS A 72 -8.95 20.08 -18.71
CA HIS A 72 -10.36 20.04 -19.09
C HIS A 72 -11.10 19.17 -18.08
N LEU A 73 -12.19 19.69 -17.54
CA LEU A 73 -13.04 19.01 -16.58
C LEU A 73 -14.40 18.76 -17.24
N PHE A 74 -14.87 17.51 -17.20
CA PHE A 74 -16.20 17.13 -17.65
C PHE A 74 -16.99 16.59 -16.47
N GLU A 75 -18.30 16.86 -16.44
CA GLU A 75 -19.19 16.32 -15.42
C GLU A 75 -19.12 14.78 -15.40
N CYS A 76 -19.06 14.17 -14.22
CA CYS A 76 -19.11 12.72 -14.08
C CYS A 76 -20.56 12.26 -13.91
N ALA A 77 -21.01 11.38 -14.81
CA ALA A 77 -22.35 10.76 -14.76
C ALA A 77 -22.33 9.32 -14.21
N LEU A 78 -21.20 8.87 -13.61
CA LEU A 78 -21.11 7.57 -12.98
C LEU A 78 -21.97 7.50 -11.69
N PRO A 79 -22.76 6.44 -11.49
CA PRO A 79 -23.41 6.17 -10.20
C PRO A 79 -22.36 6.09 -9.08
N GLY A 80 -22.62 6.78 -7.96
CA GLY A 80 -21.71 6.84 -6.80
C GLY A 80 -20.65 7.96 -6.87
N TYR A 81 -20.44 8.59 -8.03
CA TYR A 81 -19.46 9.67 -8.22
C TYR A 81 -20.13 11.04 -8.40
N ARG A 82 -21.25 11.27 -7.71
CA ARG A 82 -21.96 12.56 -7.76
C ARG A 82 -21.01 13.69 -7.37
N GLY A 83 -20.98 14.76 -8.17
CA GLY A 83 -20.15 15.93 -7.93
C GLY A 83 -18.68 15.75 -8.34
N TRP A 84 -18.27 14.57 -8.79
CA TRP A 84 -16.95 14.35 -9.36
C TRP A 84 -16.90 14.83 -10.81
N ASN A 85 -15.68 15.06 -11.30
CA ASN A 85 -15.42 15.45 -12.68
C ASN A 85 -14.41 14.49 -13.29
N TRP A 86 -14.69 14.03 -14.50
CA TRP A 86 -13.63 13.51 -15.35
C TRP A 86 -12.66 14.63 -15.68
N PHE A 87 -11.37 14.33 -15.76
CA PHE A 87 -10.38 15.30 -16.19
C PHE A 87 -9.49 14.74 -17.28
N ALA A 88 -9.02 15.64 -18.14
CA ALA A 88 -7.89 15.40 -19.02
C ALA A 88 -6.95 16.61 -18.95
N SER A 89 -5.70 16.40 -18.58
CA SER A 89 -4.68 17.44 -18.66
C SER A 89 -4.06 17.43 -20.05
N LEU A 90 -4.07 18.57 -20.72
CA LEU A 90 -3.44 18.78 -22.01
C LEU A 90 -2.20 19.65 -21.87
N ALA A 91 -1.13 19.26 -22.54
CA ALA A 91 0.06 20.08 -22.70
C ALA A 91 0.45 20.19 -24.18
N ARG A 92 1.37 21.10 -24.49
CA ARG A 92 2.02 21.14 -25.82
C ARG A 92 3.49 21.53 -25.75
N ALA A 93 4.28 20.90 -26.61
CA ALA A 93 5.68 21.24 -26.78
C ALA A 93 5.86 22.69 -27.31
N PRO A 94 7.01 23.35 -27.03
CA PRO A 94 7.31 24.66 -27.58
C PRO A 94 7.17 24.71 -29.11
N ARG A 95 6.49 25.74 -29.62
CA ARG A 95 6.18 25.96 -31.06
C ARG A 95 5.25 24.92 -31.69
N SER A 96 4.88 23.86 -30.98
CA SER A 96 3.85 22.91 -31.44
C SER A 96 2.48 23.59 -31.48
N LYS A 97 1.68 23.23 -32.48
CA LYS A 97 0.25 23.55 -32.60
C LYS A 97 -0.64 22.37 -32.25
N THR A 98 -0.07 21.31 -31.69
CA THR A 98 -0.76 20.06 -31.35
C THR A 98 -0.74 19.88 -29.85
N ALA A 99 -1.91 19.69 -29.25
CA ALA A 99 -2.06 19.30 -27.86
C ALA A 99 -1.76 17.80 -27.70
N THR A 100 -1.26 17.42 -26.52
CA THR A 100 -1.05 16.04 -26.10
C THR A 100 -1.68 15.84 -24.74
N VAL A 101 -2.37 14.71 -24.56
CA VAL A 101 -2.91 14.30 -23.26
C VAL A 101 -1.76 13.82 -22.37
N CYS A 102 -1.64 14.35 -21.15
CA CYS A 102 -0.66 13.88 -20.17
C CYS A 102 -1.24 12.80 -19.25
N GLU A 103 -2.46 13.03 -18.75
CA GLU A 103 -3.17 12.14 -17.84
C GLU A 103 -4.69 12.37 -17.94
N VAL A 104 -5.43 11.35 -17.54
CA VAL A 104 -6.90 11.36 -17.44
C VAL A 104 -7.32 10.62 -16.17
N GLY A 105 -8.47 11.00 -15.61
CA GLY A 105 -8.99 10.35 -14.43
C GLY A 105 -10.20 11.07 -13.83
N LEU A 106 -10.43 10.88 -12.54
CA LEU A 106 -11.51 11.53 -11.78
C LEU A 106 -10.93 12.44 -10.71
N LEU A 107 -11.53 13.61 -10.56
CA LEU A 107 -11.26 14.55 -9.47
C LEU A 107 -12.56 14.90 -8.74
N PRO A 108 -12.53 15.02 -7.40
CA PRO A 108 -13.68 15.52 -6.67
C PRO A 108 -13.94 16.98 -7.05
N GLY A 109 -15.19 17.30 -7.36
CA GLY A 109 -15.67 18.68 -7.48
C GLY A 109 -16.20 19.22 -6.16
N GLU A 110 -16.81 20.41 -6.22
CA GLU A 110 -17.33 21.12 -5.04
C GLU A 110 -18.43 20.35 -4.32
N ASP A 111 -19.24 19.61 -5.07
CA ASP A 111 -20.36 18.81 -4.55
C ASP A 111 -20.00 17.32 -4.34
N ALA A 112 -18.71 16.97 -4.42
CA ALA A 112 -18.27 15.58 -4.29
C ALA A 112 -18.37 15.09 -2.85
N LEU A 113 -18.91 13.88 -2.68
CA LEU A 113 -18.91 13.18 -1.39
C LEU A 113 -17.49 12.65 -1.15
N LEU A 114 -16.76 13.29 -0.23
CA LEU A 114 -15.38 12.94 0.10
C LEU A 114 -15.32 11.80 1.12
N ALA A 115 -14.22 11.05 1.06
CA ALA A 115 -13.91 10.05 2.07
C ALA A 115 -13.70 10.73 3.45
N PRO A 116 -14.01 10.04 4.56
CA PRO A 116 -13.64 10.50 5.89
C PRO A 116 -12.11 10.56 6.03
N GLU A 117 -11.65 11.22 7.09
CA GLU A 117 -10.23 11.23 7.44
C GLU A 117 -9.69 9.81 7.60
N TRP A 118 -8.47 9.59 7.11
CA TRP A 118 -7.86 8.27 7.17
C TRP A 118 -7.49 7.93 8.61
N VAL A 119 -7.95 6.77 9.08
CA VAL A 119 -7.59 6.22 10.39
C VAL A 119 -6.42 5.23 10.22
N PRO A 120 -5.35 5.28 11.04
CA PRO A 120 -4.28 4.28 11.03
C PRO A 120 -4.79 2.84 11.10
N TRP A 121 -4.14 1.93 10.40
CA TRP A 121 -4.58 0.52 10.39
C TRP A 121 -4.66 -0.08 11.80
N SER A 122 -3.67 0.18 12.66
CA SER A 122 -3.63 -0.25 14.07
C SER A 122 -4.84 0.23 14.89
N GLU A 123 -5.47 1.33 14.48
CA GLU A 123 -6.67 1.90 15.10
C GLU A 123 -7.96 1.37 14.48
N ARG A 124 -7.90 0.76 13.28
CA ARG A 124 -9.05 0.08 12.64
C ARG A 124 -9.26 -1.35 13.12
N VAL A 125 -8.19 -2.02 13.55
CA VAL A 125 -8.27 -3.40 14.07
C VAL A 125 -9.24 -3.43 15.25
N SER A 126 -10.25 -4.29 15.16
CA SER A 126 -11.24 -4.45 16.20
C SER A 126 -10.61 -4.98 17.50
N PRO A 127 -11.22 -4.75 18.67
CA PRO A 127 -10.74 -5.34 19.91
C PRO A 127 -10.64 -6.87 19.87
N GLU A 128 -11.52 -7.53 19.10
CA GLU A 128 -11.55 -8.98 18.95
C GLU A 128 -10.38 -9.48 18.10
N GLU A 129 -10.09 -8.83 16.97
CA GLU A 129 -8.92 -9.15 16.14
C GLU A 129 -7.61 -8.89 16.89
N LYS A 130 -7.53 -7.82 17.71
CA LYS A 130 -6.36 -7.57 18.58
C LYS A 130 -6.16 -8.70 19.59
N ALA A 131 -7.23 -9.15 20.24
CA ALA A 131 -7.17 -10.25 21.19
C ALA A 131 -6.77 -11.57 20.53
N GLN A 132 -7.20 -11.81 19.29
CA GLN A 132 -6.78 -12.98 18.50
C GLN A 132 -5.28 -12.93 18.19
N GLU A 133 -4.77 -11.79 17.72
CA GLU A 133 -3.33 -11.63 17.46
C GLU A 133 -2.48 -11.78 18.73
N GLU A 134 -2.96 -11.31 19.89
CA GLU A 134 -2.30 -11.51 21.20
C GLU A 134 -2.28 -12.99 21.61
N GLN A 135 -3.38 -13.70 21.40
CA GLN A 135 -3.50 -15.14 21.67
C GLN A 135 -2.58 -15.97 20.77
N GLU A 136 -2.59 -15.72 19.46
CA GLU A 136 -1.72 -16.39 18.49
C GLU A 136 -0.24 -16.18 18.83
N ARG A 137 0.14 -14.95 19.16
CA ARG A 137 1.51 -14.63 19.61
C ARG A 137 1.89 -15.38 20.88
N ALA A 138 0.97 -15.49 21.85
CA ALA A 138 1.22 -16.22 23.08
C ALA A 138 1.40 -17.73 22.83
N GLU A 139 0.65 -18.30 21.89
CA GLU A 139 0.78 -19.70 21.48
C GLU A 139 2.10 -19.97 20.74
N GLU A 140 2.51 -19.06 19.85
CA GLU A 140 3.82 -19.13 19.18
C GLU A 140 4.98 -19.02 20.17
N ASP A 141 4.93 -18.07 21.11
CA ASP A 141 5.94 -17.91 22.16
C ASP A 141 6.01 -19.15 23.06
N ALA A 142 4.85 -19.74 23.40
CA ALA A 142 4.78 -20.99 24.15
C ALA A 142 5.38 -22.17 23.37
N ALA A 143 5.21 -22.22 22.05
CA ALA A 143 5.81 -23.23 21.18
C ALA A 143 7.32 -23.03 20.97
N ALA A 144 7.81 -21.80 21.06
CA ALA A 144 9.23 -21.45 20.90
C ALA A 144 10.06 -21.61 22.19
N ALA A 145 9.43 -21.83 23.35
CA ALA A 145 10.13 -22.05 24.62
C ALA A 145 11.05 -23.29 24.54
N PRO A 146 12.32 -23.20 24.99
CA PRO A 146 13.23 -24.33 24.93
C PRO A 146 12.72 -25.48 25.81
N ALA A 147 12.64 -26.68 25.25
CA ALA A 147 12.42 -27.88 26.04
C ALA A 147 13.56 -27.99 27.06
N ASP A 148 13.23 -28.04 28.36
CA ASP A 148 14.20 -28.32 29.42
C ASP A 148 15.02 -29.56 29.01
N PRO A 149 16.37 -29.53 29.05
CA PRO A 149 17.14 -30.72 28.83
C PRO A 149 16.74 -31.72 29.93
N ALA A 150 16.12 -32.83 29.53
CA ALA A 150 15.73 -33.90 30.42
C ALA A 150 16.90 -34.20 31.38
N PRO A 151 16.68 -34.26 32.71
CA PRO A 151 17.76 -34.54 33.65
C PRO A 151 18.40 -35.87 33.25
N GLY A 152 19.70 -35.79 32.95
CA GLY A 152 20.47 -36.88 32.39
C GLY A 152 20.26 -38.16 33.19
N THR A 153 19.81 -39.20 32.50
CA THR A 153 19.89 -40.57 33.02
C THR A 153 21.37 -40.87 33.24
N ALA A 154 21.81 -40.84 34.50
CA ALA A 154 23.13 -41.31 34.88
C ALA A 154 23.29 -42.73 34.34
N ALA A 155 24.23 -42.89 33.41
CA ALA A 155 24.62 -44.18 32.87
C ALA A 155 25.22 -45.01 34.00
N GLU A 156 24.54 -46.09 34.39
CA GLU A 156 25.14 -47.20 35.10
C GLU A 156 25.28 -48.35 34.11
N GLU A 157 26.53 -48.64 33.74
CA GLU A 157 26.96 -49.89 33.12
C GLU A 157 28.09 -50.45 34.00
N PRO A 158 28.42 -51.77 33.98
CA PRO A 158 27.93 -52.81 33.05
C PRO A 158 27.64 -54.17 33.73
N ALA A 159 27.08 -55.13 32.97
CA ALA A 159 27.79 -56.36 32.57
C ALA A 159 26.88 -57.57 32.24
N ALA A 160 27.22 -58.17 31.09
CA ALA A 160 27.33 -59.60 30.81
C ALA A 160 26.19 -60.35 30.10
N GLY A 161 26.57 -60.88 28.93
CA GLY A 161 26.05 -62.10 28.29
C GLY A 161 24.94 -61.82 27.26
N GLY A 162 25.00 -62.24 26.01
CA GLY A 162 25.88 -63.14 25.28
C GLY A 162 25.22 -63.40 23.91
N ASP A 163 26.05 -63.78 22.92
CA ASP A 163 25.77 -64.65 21.76
C ASP A 163 24.34 -64.76 21.16
N GLY A 164 24.10 -64.67 19.85
CA GLY A 164 24.95 -64.67 18.67
C GLY A 164 24.11 -65.06 17.43
N SER A 165 24.45 -64.46 16.29
CA SER A 165 24.37 -64.98 14.90
C SER A 165 23.03 -65.46 14.29
N GLY A 166 22.73 -64.96 13.08
CA GLY A 166 21.71 -65.53 12.20
C GLY A 166 21.51 -64.75 10.90
N SER A 167 22.44 -64.91 9.95
CA SER A 167 22.47 -64.32 8.61
C SER A 167 21.30 -64.72 7.69
N GLY A 168 20.97 -63.85 6.72
CA GLY A 168 20.80 -64.27 5.33
C GLY A 168 19.60 -63.71 4.55
N PRO A 169 19.71 -63.52 3.22
CA PRO A 169 19.10 -62.38 2.51
C PRO A 169 18.11 -62.79 1.38
N GLN A 170 17.49 -61.80 0.73
CA GLN A 170 17.48 -61.54 -0.74
C GLN A 170 16.14 -61.07 -1.34
N ASP A 171 16.22 -59.89 -1.97
CA ASP A 171 15.75 -59.46 -3.30
C ASP A 171 14.29 -59.65 -3.76
N GLY A 172 13.72 -58.54 -4.23
CA GLY A 172 12.47 -58.49 -5.00
C GLY A 172 12.23 -57.12 -5.66
N THR A 173 12.54 -57.05 -6.95
CA THR A 173 12.61 -55.89 -7.87
C THR A 173 11.27 -55.21 -8.24
N GLY A 174 11.24 -53.87 -8.15
CA GLY A 174 10.69 -52.84 -9.09
C GLY A 174 9.21 -52.81 -9.51
N PRO A 175 8.75 -51.83 -10.32
CA PRO A 175 9.33 -50.51 -10.65
C PRO A 175 8.35 -49.31 -10.45
N SER A 176 8.88 -48.08 -10.58
CA SER A 176 8.15 -46.80 -10.65
C SER A 176 7.18 -46.70 -11.84
N PRO A 177 6.25 -45.73 -11.77
CA PRO A 177 6.23 -44.73 -12.84
C PRO A 177 6.04 -43.28 -12.38
N ASP A 178 6.62 -42.40 -13.21
CA ASP A 178 6.50 -40.95 -13.27
C ASP A 178 5.07 -40.41 -13.26
N GLY A 179 4.91 -39.19 -12.74
CA GLY A 179 3.65 -38.46 -12.76
C GLY A 179 3.83 -36.97 -12.46
N GLU A 180 4.57 -36.28 -13.32
CA GLU A 180 4.63 -34.82 -13.38
C GLU A 180 3.27 -34.23 -13.80
N ARG A 181 2.85 -33.13 -13.18
CA ARG A 181 1.60 -32.40 -13.46
C ARG A 181 1.61 -31.03 -12.77
N PRO A 182 0.79 -30.10 -13.28
CA PRO A 182 0.96 -29.25 -14.46
C PRO A 182 1.61 -27.88 -14.15
#